data_AF-A0A850BXL6-F1
#
_entry.id   AF-A0A850BXL6-F1
#
_cell.length_a   1.000
_cell.length_b   1.000
_cell.length_c   1.000
_cell.angle_alpha   90.00
_cell.angle_beta   90.00
_cell.angle_gamma   90.00
#
_symmetry.space_group_name_H-M   'P 1'
#
loop_
_entity.id
_entity.type
_entity.pdbx_description
1 polymer ?
#
loop_
_entity_poly.entity_id
_entity_poly.type
_entity_poly.pdbx_seq_one_letter_code
_entity_poly.pdbx_strand_id
1 'polypeptide(L)'
;MAELIASRREDLVAAFEHPDCEPAAGRAALAHLNRAPDPLGAAAVLAVMRFDDHYRGALYDSGGEHSANNRELFAALVADHGLPFAVSAAIEDLALDTSWTTPGTWSPNSLPTVAPGEFGSLKWTVVWSDPEGALRLLRGLIAAADDDEYLRVVAAARETADTVLKLVAAAVLLPAETGWVDAACLARNIHPGYAGIAAVEQAVLAAASSAEHLKSFRFNSLLSHQVRPNLLAELVRNLGPAVLRALVRTLDQRSLDLAQRALVFEAIAMLPSDDAALLVVERVDRPGALAAVKHAAVRYPRRF
;
A
#
# COMPACT_ATOMS: atom_id res chain seq x y z
N MET A 1 -11.24 -9.46 -18.24
CA MET A 1 -10.97 -8.01 -18.41
C MET A 1 -11.18 -7.48 -19.83
N ALA A 2 -10.54 -8.00 -20.88
CA ALA A 2 -10.63 -7.43 -22.24
C ALA A 2 -12.06 -7.36 -22.83
N GLU A 3 -12.86 -8.41 -22.65
CA GLU A 3 -14.28 -8.43 -23.09
C GLU A 3 -15.13 -7.37 -22.37
N LEU A 4 -14.89 -7.18 -21.08
CA LEU A 4 -15.58 -6.18 -20.28
C LEU A 4 -15.21 -4.76 -20.72
N ILE A 5 -13.92 -4.47 -20.92
CA ILE A 5 -13.45 -3.19 -21.49
C ILE A 5 -14.11 -2.94 -22.85
N ALA A 6 -14.21 -3.96 -23.71
CA ALA A 6 -14.87 -3.84 -25.00
C ALA A 6 -16.36 -3.49 -24.87
N SER A 7 -17.07 -4.11 -23.91
CA SER A 7 -18.49 -3.83 -23.65
C SER A 7 -18.76 -2.42 -23.09
N ARG A 8 -17.77 -1.81 -22.42
CA ARG A 8 -17.86 -0.48 -21.79
C ARG A 8 -17.10 0.60 -22.55
N ARG A 9 -16.65 0.31 -23.78
CA ARG A 9 -15.72 1.17 -24.51
C ARG A 9 -16.27 2.59 -24.74
N GLU A 10 -17.53 2.72 -25.10
CA GLU A 10 -18.15 4.03 -25.34
C GLU A 10 -18.18 4.88 -24.07
N ASP A 11 -18.57 4.29 -22.93
CA ASP A 11 -18.59 4.98 -21.63
C ASP A 11 -17.19 5.36 -21.15
N LEU A 12 -16.21 4.47 -21.35
CA LEU A 12 -14.81 4.75 -21.03
C LEU A 12 -14.25 5.89 -21.88
N VAL A 13 -14.49 5.88 -23.19
CA VAL A 13 -14.08 6.97 -24.09
C VAL A 13 -14.71 8.29 -23.64
N ALA A 14 -16.02 8.30 -23.35
CA ALA A 14 -16.70 9.49 -22.85
C ALA A 14 -16.11 10.01 -21.53
N ALA A 15 -15.74 9.11 -20.61
CA ALA A 15 -15.10 9.49 -19.35
C ALA A 15 -13.71 10.13 -19.56
N PHE A 16 -12.91 9.62 -20.51
CA PHE A 16 -11.56 10.13 -20.78
C PHE A 16 -11.52 11.36 -21.69
N GLU A 17 -12.55 11.59 -22.50
CA GLU A 17 -12.74 12.82 -23.29
C GLU A 17 -13.43 13.94 -22.50
N HIS A 18 -13.93 13.64 -21.30
CA HIS A 18 -14.59 14.63 -20.46
C HIS A 18 -13.63 15.79 -20.12
N PRO A 19 -14.07 17.06 -20.19
CA PRO A 19 -13.20 18.23 -19.95
C PRO A 19 -12.49 18.26 -18.59
N ASP A 20 -13.13 17.69 -17.57
CA ASP A 20 -12.58 17.58 -16.20
C ASP A 20 -11.61 16.39 -16.02
N CYS A 21 -11.44 15.53 -17.04
CA CYS A 21 -10.43 14.47 -17.01
C CYS A 21 -9.04 15.09 -16.97
N GLU A 22 -8.14 14.53 -16.16
CA GLU A 22 -6.72 14.88 -16.21
C GLU A 22 -6.22 14.64 -17.66
N PRO A 23 -5.73 15.68 -18.37
CA PRO A 23 -5.52 15.57 -19.81
C PRO A 23 -4.47 14.55 -20.24
N ALA A 24 -3.41 14.34 -19.46
CA ALA A 24 -2.38 13.36 -19.80
C ALA A 24 -2.89 11.92 -19.61
N ALA A 25 -3.59 11.65 -18.50
CA ALA A 25 -4.21 10.38 -18.20
C ALA A 25 -5.31 10.03 -19.20
N GLY A 26 -6.16 10.99 -19.58
CA GLY A 26 -7.19 10.79 -20.60
C GLY A 26 -6.61 10.41 -21.96
N ARG A 27 -5.57 11.13 -22.43
CA ARG A 27 -4.86 10.77 -23.68
C ARG A 27 -4.21 9.39 -23.62
N ALA A 28 -3.52 9.09 -22.52
CA ALA A 28 -2.86 7.80 -22.32
C ALA A 28 -3.89 6.65 -22.28
N ALA A 29 -5.04 6.86 -21.61
CA ALA A 29 -6.11 5.88 -21.54
C ALA A 29 -6.70 5.59 -22.92
N LEU A 30 -6.97 6.63 -23.71
CA LEU A 30 -7.45 6.47 -25.10
C LEU A 30 -6.42 5.75 -25.98
N ALA A 31 -5.12 6.00 -25.80
CA ALA A 31 -4.06 5.26 -26.49
C ALA A 31 -4.06 3.77 -26.09
N HIS A 32 -4.16 3.49 -24.79
CA HIS A 32 -4.24 2.12 -24.25
C HIS A 32 -5.46 1.36 -24.79
N LEU A 33 -6.64 1.99 -24.81
CA LEU A 33 -7.86 1.43 -25.41
C LEU A 33 -7.74 1.16 -26.91
N ASN A 34 -6.83 1.86 -27.60
CA ASN A 34 -6.51 1.66 -29.02
C ASN A 34 -5.30 0.74 -29.24
N ARG A 35 -4.97 -0.11 -28.25
CA ARG A 35 -3.90 -1.12 -28.31
C ARG A 35 -2.48 -0.53 -28.44
N ALA A 36 -2.27 0.69 -27.95
CA ALA A 36 -0.94 1.23 -27.71
C ALA A 36 -0.66 1.17 -26.20
N PRO A 37 0.05 0.13 -25.68
CA PRO A 37 0.22 -0.05 -24.24
C PRO A 37 0.94 1.14 -23.61
N ASP A 38 0.31 1.70 -22.58
CA ASP A 38 0.82 2.82 -21.80
C ASP A 38 0.46 2.56 -20.33
N PRO A 39 1.43 2.51 -19.39
CA PRO A 39 1.14 2.22 -17.98
C PRO A 39 0.20 3.24 -17.32
N LEU A 40 0.32 4.53 -17.65
CA LEU A 40 -0.58 5.58 -17.17
C LEU A 40 -1.98 5.38 -17.74
N GLY A 41 -2.07 5.02 -19.02
CA GLY A 41 -3.34 4.68 -19.67
C GLY A 41 -4.02 3.47 -19.06
N ALA A 42 -3.28 2.41 -18.78
CA ALA A 42 -3.78 1.22 -18.10
C ALA A 42 -4.27 1.56 -16.68
N ALA A 43 -3.50 2.34 -15.91
CA ALA A 43 -3.89 2.81 -14.59
C ALA A 43 -5.18 3.64 -14.59
N ALA A 44 -5.33 4.54 -15.56
CA ALA A 44 -6.54 5.32 -15.76
C ALA A 44 -7.76 4.44 -16.08
N VAL A 45 -7.60 3.44 -16.95
CA VAL A 45 -8.66 2.44 -17.21
C VAL A 45 -9.01 1.67 -15.95
N LEU A 46 -8.04 1.20 -15.18
CA LEU A 46 -8.29 0.51 -13.91
C LEU A 46 -9.03 1.41 -12.90
N ALA A 47 -8.66 2.68 -12.79
CA ALA A 47 -9.29 3.65 -11.90
C ALA A 47 -10.79 3.77 -12.19
N VAL A 48 -11.18 3.87 -13.46
CA VAL A 48 -12.58 3.97 -13.87
C VAL A 48 -13.31 2.63 -13.79
N MET A 49 -12.66 1.53 -14.19
CA MET A 49 -13.27 0.19 -14.21
C MET A 49 -13.67 -0.31 -12.82
N ARG A 50 -13.07 0.19 -11.73
CA ARG A 50 -13.52 -0.14 -10.35
C ARG A 50 -14.96 0.30 -10.03
N PHE A 51 -15.56 1.12 -10.89
CA PHE A 51 -16.94 1.59 -10.79
C PHE A 51 -17.90 0.88 -11.75
N ASP A 52 -17.38 -0.06 -12.56
CA ASP A 52 -18.23 -0.96 -13.34
C ASP A 52 -18.98 -1.93 -12.42
N ASP A 53 -20.19 -2.35 -12.82
CA ASP A 53 -21.03 -3.27 -12.05
C ASP A 53 -20.31 -4.59 -11.72
N HIS A 54 -19.47 -5.08 -12.63
CA HIS A 54 -18.70 -6.30 -12.42
C HIS A 54 -17.68 -6.17 -11.29
N TYR A 55 -17.10 -4.98 -11.12
CA TYR A 55 -16.12 -4.69 -10.08
C TYR A 55 -16.71 -3.88 -8.92
N ARG A 56 -18.04 -3.81 -8.82
CA ARG A 56 -18.72 -3.09 -7.75
C ARG A 56 -18.18 -3.53 -6.39
N GLY A 57 -17.83 -2.56 -5.56
CA GLY A 57 -17.19 -2.80 -4.26
C GLY A 57 -15.65 -2.74 -4.28
N ALA A 58 -15.00 -2.71 -5.45
CA ALA A 58 -13.54 -2.62 -5.57
C ALA A 58 -12.92 -1.30 -5.06
N LEU A 59 -13.73 -0.32 -4.63
CA LEU A 59 -13.26 0.93 -4.03
C LEU A 59 -13.91 1.29 -2.68
N TYR A 60 -15.08 0.73 -2.35
CA TYR A 60 -15.87 1.13 -1.17
C TYR A 60 -16.26 -0.01 -0.24
N ASP A 61 -16.32 -1.24 -0.73
CA ASP A 61 -16.66 -2.38 0.12
C ASP A 61 -15.42 -2.90 0.85
N SER A 62 -15.63 -3.43 2.05
CA SER A 62 -14.59 -4.12 2.82
C SER A 62 -14.92 -5.61 2.86
N GLY A 63 -13.97 -6.48 2.53
CA GLY A 63 -14.16 -7.94 2.50
C GLY A 63 -13.55 -8.63 1.27
N GLY A 64 -13.76 -9.93 1.14
CA GLY A 64 -13.04 -10.78 0.17
C GLY A 64 -13.26 -10.47 -1.31
N GLU A 65 -14.45 -9.98 -1.70
CA GLU A 65 -14.75 -9.62 -3.11
C GLU A 65 -13.95 -8.38 -3.55
N HIS A 66 -13.73 -7.42 -2.66
CA HIS A 66 -12.92 -6.23 -2.92
C HIS A 66 -11.47 -6.59 -3.29
N SER A 67 -10.84 -7.45 -2.48
CA SER A 67 -9.45 -7.90 -2.69
C SER A 67 -9.32 -8.73 -3.96
N ALA A 68 -10.30 -9.60 -4.23
CA ALA A 68 -10.34 -10.44 -5.43
C ALA A 68 -10.44 -9.61 -6.71
N ASN A 69 -11.34 -8.61 -6.75
CA ASN A 69 -11.52 -7.74 -7.90
C ASN A 69 -10.24 -6.95 -8.23
N ASN A 70 -9.62 -6.32 -7.23
CA ASN A 70 -8.38 -5.58 -7.44
C ASN A 70 -7.22 -6.50 -7.86
N ARG A 71 -7.19 -7.75 -7.39
CA ARG A 71 -6.23 -8.75 -7.85
C ARG A 71 -6.47 -9.17 -9.30
N GLU A 72 -7.71 -9.39 -9.69
CA GLU A 72 -8.05 -9.76 -11.06
C GLU A 72 -7.60 -8.68 -12.05
N LEU A 73 -7.89 -7.41 -11.74
CA LEU A 73 -7.48 -6.26 -12.56
C LEU A 73 -5.97 -6.24 -12.82
N PHE A 74 -5.15 -6.38 -11.77
CA PHE A 74 -3.69 -6.38 -11.93
C PHE A 74 -3.14 -7.71 -12.49
N ALA A 75 -3.76 -8.85 -12.18
CA ALA A 75 -3.37 -10.13 -12.76
C ALA A 75 -3.56 -10.13 -14.29
N ALA A 76 -4.62 -9.50 -14.78
CA ALA A 76 -4.85 -9.34 -16.20
C ALA A 76 -3.77 -8.46 -16.87
N LEU A 77 -3.34 -7.35 -16.24
CA LEU A 77 -2.21 -6.56 -16.75
C LEU A 77 -0.91 -7.37 -16.80
N VAL A 78 -0.62 -8.19 -15.78
CA VAL A 78 0.55 -9.07 -15.78
C VAL A 78 0.46 -10.09 -16.91
N ALA A 79 -0.71 -10.69 -17.14
CA ALA A 79 -0.92 -11.69 -18.19
C ALA A 79 -0.77 -11.08 -19.60
N ASP A 80 -1.30 -9.88 -19.81
CA ASP A 80 -1.35 -9.25 -21.13
C ASP A 80 -0.07 -8.48 -21.50
N HIS A 81 0.64 -7.93 -20.50
CA HIS A 81 1.76 -7.01 -20.72
C HIS A 81 3.04 -7.35 -19.93
N GLY A 82 3.00 -8.33 -19.04
CA GLY A 82 4.12 -8.74 -18.20
C GLY A 82 4.26 -7.93 -16.91
N LEU A 83 5.08 -8.46 -16.00
CA LEU A 83 5.26 -7.91 -14.66
C LEU A 83 5.80 -6.46 -14.63
N PRO A 84 6.83 -6.08 -15.43
CA PRO A 84 7.32 -4.69 -15.43
C PRO A 84 6.24 -3.66 -15.77
N PHE A 85 5.40 -3.96 -16.76
CA PHE A 85 4.31 -3.07 -17.16
C PHE A 85 3.26 -2.94 -16.04
N ALA A 86 2.86 -4.05 -15.43
CA ALA A 86 1.87 -4.04 -14.35
C ALA A 86 2.36 -3.26 -13.12
N VAL A 87 3.66 -3.33 -12.81
CA VAL A 87 4.26 -2.54 -11.71
C VAL A 87 4.29 -1.05 -12.04
N SER A 88 4.65 -0.66 -13.27
CA SER A 88 4.53 0.75 -13.69
C SER A 88 3.08 1.24 -13.62
N ALA A 89 2.10 0.44 -14.07
CA ALA A 89 0.69 0.80 -13.97
C ALA A 89 0.21 0.89 -12.51
N ALA A 90 0.76 0.09 -11.60
CA ALA A 90 0.48 0.18 -10.16
C ALA A 90 1.01 1.50 -9.55
N ILE A 91 2.21 1.91 -9.95
CA ILE A 91 2.81 3.20 -9.55
C ILE A 91 1.94 4.36 -10.05
N GLU A 92 1.50 4.31 -11.31
CA GLU A 92 0.60 5.31 -11.89
C GLU A 92 -0.78 5.32 -11.21
N ASP A 93 -1.38 4.15 -10.90
CA ASP A 93 -2.70 4.07 -10.26
C ASP A 93 -2.72 4.71 -8.86
N LEU A 94 -1.63 4.56 -8.10
CA LEU A 94 -1.42 5.23 -6.81
C LEU A 94 -1.25 6.74 -6.91
N ALA A 95 -0.92 7.25 -8.10
CA ALA A 95 -0.77 8.67 -8.41
C ALA A 95 -1.99 9.29 -9.11
N LEU A 96 -3.04 8.50 -9.35
CA LEU A 96 -4.31 8.95 -9.90
C LEU A 96 -5.43 8.86 -8.85
N ASP A 97 -6.43 9.71 -8.98
CA ASP A 97 -7.73 9.57 -8.31
C ASP A 97 -8.86 9.57 -9.36
N THR A 98 -10.09 9.47 -8.88
CA THR A 98 -11.31 9.61 -9.69
C THR A 98 -12.06 10.87 -9.30
N SER A 99 -12.64 11.54 -10.30
CA SER A 99 -13.49 12.71 -10.12
C SER A 99 -14.89 12.41 -10.64
N TRP A 100 -15.89 12.71 -9.82
CA TRP A 100 -17.29 12.68 -10.22
C TRP A 100 -17.69 14.05 -10.72
N THR A 101 -18.02 14.15 -12.00
CA THR A 101 -18.36 15.43 -12.62
C THR A 101 -19.85 15.73 -12.41
N THR A 102 -20.12 16.96 -11.96
CA THR A 102 -21.43 17.60 -11.72
C THR A 102 -22.40 16.90 -10.73
N PRO A 103 -22.68 17.53 -9.56
CA PRO A 103 -23.77 17.10 -8.68
C PRO A 103 -25.12 17.13 -9.40
N GLY A 104 -25.85 16.00 -9.38
CA GLY A 104 -27.25 15.93 -9.82
C GLY A 104 -27.53 15.29 -11.19
N THR A 105 -26.50 14.90 -11.94
CA THR A 105 -26.64 14.15 -13.21
C THR A 105 -26.15 12.69 -13.12
N TRP A 106 -25.74 12.25 -11.94
CA TRP A 106 -25.20 10.91 -11.74
C TRP A 106 -26.30 9.86 -11.82
N SER A 107 -26.12 8.87 -12.69
CA SER A 107 -26.90 7.63 -12.70
C SER A 107 -26.09 6.49 -12.05
N PRO A 108 -26.74 5.43 -11.52
CA PRO A 108 -26.03 4.28 -10.98
C PRO A 108 -25.01 3.63 -11.94
N ASN A 109 -25.16 3.84 -13.25
CA ASN A 109 -24.31 3.24 -14.29
C ASN A 109 -23.26 4.21 -14.84
N SER A 110 -23.23 5.45 -14.34
CA SER A 110 -22.29 6.47 -14.79
C SER A 110 -20.89 6.17 -14.24
N LEU A 111 -19.89 6.29 -15.10
CA LEU A 111 -18.48 6.14 -14.75
C LEU A 111 -17.88 7.51 -14.35
N PRO A 112 -16.97 7.56 -13.36
CA PRO A 112 -16.24 8.78 -13.05
C PRO A 112 -15.20 9.06 -14.14
N THR A 113 -14.62 10.27 -14.11
CA THR A 113 -13.40 10.58 -14.85
C THR A 113 -12.16 10.46 -13.94
N VAL A 114 -10.97 10.68 -14.50
CA VAL A 114 -9.69 10.57 -13.78
C VAL A 114 -9.20 11.95 -13.36
N ALA A 115 -8.64 12.05 -12.16
CA ALA A 115 -8.02 13.26 -11.63
C ALA A 115 -6.60 12.98 -11.10
N PRO A 116 -5.76 14.01 -10.91
CA PRO A 116 -4.51 13.85 -10.19
C PRO A 116 -4.74 13.28 -8.78
N GLY A 117 -3.93 12.30 -8.39
CA GLY A 117 -3.97 11.72 -7.05
C GLY A 117 -3.27 12.58 -6.01
N GLU A 118 -3.61 12.31 -4.75
CA GLU A 118 -2.92 12.85 -3.59
C GLU A 118 -2.69 11.75 -2.55
N PHE A 119 -1.81 12.00 -1.58
CA PHE A 119 -1.52 11.05 -0.50
C PHE A 119 -2.80 10.64 0.25
N GLY A 120 -3.73 11.58 0.45
CA GLY A 120 -5.00 11.35 1.14
C GLY A 120 -6.04 10.54 0.36
N SER A 121 -5.76 10.14 -0.89
CA SER A 121 -6.72 9.42 -1.72
C SER A 121 -7.18 8.12 -1.05
N LEU A 122 -8.48 7.80 -1.22
CA LEU A 122 -9.08 6.57 -0.71
C LEU A 122 -8.38 5.32 -1.24
N LYS A 123 -7.75 5.38 -2.43
CA LYS A 123 -7.01 4.25 -2.99
C LYS A 123 -5.92 3.74 -2.05
N TRP A 124 -5.18 4.63 -1.38
CA TRP A 124 -4.16 4.23 -0.40
C TRP A 124 -4.73 3.45 0.77
N THR A 125 -5.95 3.81 1.20
CA THR A 125 -6.59 3.26 2.41
C THR A 125 -7.49 2.05 2.13
N VAL A 126 -7.98 1.91 0.90
CA VAL A 126 -8.95 0.87 0.56
C VAL A 126 -8.32 -0.16 -0.36
N VAL A 127 -7.79 0.27 -1.50
CA VAL A 127 -7.25 -0.64 -2.52
C VAL A 127 -5.87 -1.19 -2.15
N TRP A 128 -4.96 -0.30 -1.75
CA TRP A 128 -3.54 -0.63 -1.65
C TRP A 128 -3.09 -1.08 -0.26
N SER A 129 -3.92 -0.87 0.77
CA SER A 129 -3.70 -1.40 2.12
C SER A 129 -4.42 -2.73 2.39
N ASP A 130 -5.16 -3.27 1.42
CA ASP A 130 -5.79 -4.58 1.57
C ASP A 130 -4.72 -5.70 1.64
N PRO A 131 -4.67 -6.48 2.74
CA PRO A 131 -3.66 -7.52 2.95
C PRO A 131 -3.75 -8.69 1.94
N GLU A 132 -4.90 -8.87 1.29
CA GLU A 132 -5.12 -9.89 0.26
C GLU A 132 -5.29 -9.27 -1.14
N GLY A 133 -5.04 -7.97 -1.31
CA GLY A 133 -5.30 -7.22 -2.53
C GLY A 133 -4.13 -7.16 -3.54
N ALA A 134 -4.15 -6.11 -4.38
CA ALA A 134 -3.20 -5.92 -5.48
C ALA A 134 -1.74 -5.82 -5.02
N LEU A 135 -1.47 -5.12 -3.91
CA LEU A 135 -0.12 -4.97 -3.38
C LEU A 135 0.53 -6.32 -3.06
N ARG A 136 -0.22 -7.22 -2.40
CA ARG A 136 0.26 -8.57 -2.08
C ARG A 136 0.53 -9.39 -3.33
N LEU A 137 -0.39 -9.35 -4.31
CA LEU A 137 -0.21 -10.03 -5.59
C LEU A 137 1.09 -9.59 -6.27
N LEU A 138 1.28 -8.29 -6.47
CA LEU A 138 2.44 -7.75 -7.18
C LEU A 138 3.73 -8.02 -6.41
N ARG A 139 3.77 -7.79 -5.09
CA ARG A 139 4.96 -8.11 -4.28
C ARG A 139 5.28 -9.60 -4.27
N GLY A 140 4.27 -10.47 -4.31
CA GLY A 140 4.47 -11.91 -4.44
C GLY A 140 5.08 -12.31 -5.77
N LEU A 141 4.61 -11.72 -6.88
CA LEU A 141 5.16 -11.95 -8.21
C LEU A 141 6.59 -11.39 -8.34
N ILE A 142 6.84 -10.19 -7.84
CA ILE A 142 8.19 -9.58 -7.79
C ILE A 142 9.16 -10.46 -7.00
N ALA A 143 8.74 -10.99 -5.85
CA ALA A 143 9.58 -11.85 -5.03
C ALA A 143 9.85 -13.22 -5.66
N ALA A 144 9.03 -13.66 -6.60
CA ALA A 144 9.19 -14.92 -7.34
C ALA A 144 9.89 -14.75 -8.69
N ALA A 145 10.09 -13.50 -9.15
CA ALA A 145 10.76 -13.20 -10.40
C ALA A 145 12.24 -13.61 -10.34
N ASP A 146 12.80 -13.99 -11.48
CA ASP A 146 14.25 -14.15 -11.61
C ASP A 146 14.96 -12.79 -11.66
N ASP A 147 16.29 -12.80 -11.55
CA ASP A 147 17.09 -11.58 -11.47
C ASP A 147 16.90 -10.67 -12.70
N ASP A 148 16.78 -11.26 -13.91
CA ASP A 148 16.62 -10.50 -15.15
C ASP A 148 15.25 -9.81 -15.24
N GLU A 149 14.18 -10.50 -14.85
CA GLU A 149 12.85 -9.92 -14.75
C GLU A 149 12.76 -8.87 -13.64
N TYR A 150 13.36 -9.13 -12.47
CA TYR A 150 13.43 -8.16 -11.39
C TYR A 150 14.13 -6.86 -11.83
N LEU A 151 15.27 -6.97 -12.54
CA LEU A 151 15.97 -5.80 -13.07
C LEU A 151 15.12 -5.01 -14.08
N ARG A 152 14.33 -5.70 -14.93
CA ARG A 152 13.37 -5.04 -15.83
C ARG A 152 12.26 -4.32 -15.06
N VAL A 153 11.75 -4.90 -13.98
CA VAL A 153 10.76 -4.26 -13.10
C VAL A 153 11.34 -2.99 -12.47
N VAL A 154 12.56 -3.06 -11.91
CA VAL A 154 13.22 -1.91 -11.28
C VAL A 154 13.51 -0.81 -12.31
N ALA A 155 13.94 -1.17 -13.53
CA ALA A 155 14.16 -0.21 -14.60
C ALA A 155 12.85 0.51 -15.00
N ALA A 156 11.77 -0.23 -15.23
CA ALA A 156 10.46 0.33 -15.57
C ALA A 156 9.92 1.23 -14.45
N ALA A 157 10.00 0.79 -13.20
CA ALA A 157 9.59 1.58 -12.04
C ALA A 157 10.40 2.87 -11.90
N ARG A 158 11.70 2.86 -12.21
CA ARG A 158 12.56 4.05 -12.20
C ARG A 158 12.14 5.08 -13.23
N GLU A 159 11.74 4.64 -14.43
CA GLU A 159 11.24 5.53 -15.47
C GLU A 159 9.87 6.12 -15.10
N THR A 160 9.04 5.37 -14.37
CA THR A 160 7.70 5.79 -13.95
C THR A 160 7.71 6.69 -12.70
N ALA A 161 8.66 6.50 -11.78
CA ALA A 161 8.71 7.19 -10.48
C ALA A 161 9.23 8.65 -10.55
N ASP A 162 8.60 9.47 -11.40
CA ASP A 162 9.02 10.83 -11.74
C ASP A 162 8.47 11.94 -10.80
N THR A 163 7.52 11.59 -9.93
CA THR A 163 6.96 12.48 -8.89
C THR A 163 7.16 11.89 -7.50
N VAL A 164 7.02 12.71 -6.46
CA VAL A 164 7.15 12.24 -5.06
C VAL A 164 6.10 11.19 -4.72
N LEU A 165 4.86 11.33 -5.20
CA LEU A 165 3.79 10.35 -4.97
C LEU A 165 4.12 9.00 -5.63
N LYS A 166 4.58 9.04 -6.89
CA LYS A 166 5.00 7.83 -7.62
C LYS A 166 6.27 7.19 -7.04
N LEU A 167 7.21 7.99 -6.53
CA LEU A 167 8.37 7.50 -5.78
C LEU A 167 7.95 6.75 -4.51
N VAL A 168 6.97 7.28 -3.77
CA VAL A 168 6.43 6.61 -2.57
C VAL A 168 5.72 5.30 -2.96
N ALA A 169 4.96 5.31 -4.05
CA ALA A 169 4.36 4.08 -4.60
C ALA A 169 5.42 3.03 -4.97
N ALA A 170 6.49 3.43 -5.66
CA ALA A 170 7.61 2.55 -6.00
C ALA A 170 8.28 1.97 -4.75
N ALA A 171 8.52 2.78 -3.71
CA ALA A 171 9.10 2.32 -2.44
C ALA A 171 8.25 1.23 -1.74
N VAL A 172 6.92 1.32 -1.84
CA VAL A 172 5.99 0.36 -1.24
C VAL A 172 5.93 -0.95 -2.04
N LEU A 173 6.00 -0.86 -3.38
CA LEU A 173 5.99 -2.01 -4.29
C LEU A 173 7.33 -2.75 -4.30
N LEU A 174 8.45 -2.03 -4.19
CA LEU A 174 9.82 -2.52 -4.35
C LEU A 174 10.66 -2.24 -3.07
N PRO A 175 10.28 -2.80 -1.91
CA PRO A 175 10.92 -2.47 -0.62
C PRO A 175 12.38 -2.93 -0.50
N ALA A 176 12.86 -3.81 -1.40
CA ALA A 176 14.27 -4.20 -1.47
C ALA A 176 15.16 -3.11 -2.08
N GLU A 177 14.59 -2.21 -2.88
CA GLU A 177 15.28 -1.03 -3.43
C GLU A 177 15.32 0.07 -2.36
N THR A 178 16.19 -0.11 -1.36
CA THR A 178 16.21 0.72 -0.14
C THR A 178 16.39 2.21 -0.41
N GLY A 179 17.02 2.59 -1.52
CA GLY A 179 17.15 4.00 -1.92
C GLY A 179 15.81 4.70 -2.17
N TRP A 180 14.79 3.98 -2.67
CA TRP A 180 13.44 4.53 -2.78
C TRP A 180 12.76 4.62 -1.42
N VAL A 181 12.97 3.65 -0.53
CA VAL A 181 12.44 3.69 0.84
C VAL A 181 13.04 4.87 1.62
N ASP A 182 14.35 5.09 1.51
CA ASP A 182 15.04 6.27 2.06
C ASP A 182 14.43 7.57 1.55
N ALA A 183 14.26 7.68 0.23
CA ALA A 183 13.67 8.86 -0.39
C ALA A 183 12.21 9.07 0.04
N ALA A 184 11.40 8.01 0.17
CA ALA A 184 10.04 8.08 0.66
C ALA A 184 9.97 8.53 2.14
N CYS A 185 10.83 7.97 2.99
CA CYS A 185 10.98 8.39 4.38
C CYS A 185 11.36 9.87 4.51
N LEU A 186 12.29 10.34 3.67
CA LEU A 186 12.68 11.75 3.64
C LEU A 186 11.56 12.64 3.11
N ALA A 187 10.89 12.24 2.03
CA ALA A 187 9.80 12.95 1.37
C ALA A 187 8.68 13.31 2.35
N ARG A 188 8.36 12.43 3.30
CA ARG A 188 7.38 12.69 4.36
C ARG A 188 7.63 13.99 5.12
N ASN A 189 8.90 14.36 5.32
CA ASN A 189 9.27 15.53 6.11
C ASN A 189 9.31 16.84 5.30
N ILE A 190 9.28 16.76 3.97
CA ILE A 190 9.49 17.91 3.07
C ILE A 190 8.30 18.17 2.16
N HIS A 191 7.52 17.15 1.81
CA HIS A 191 6.40 17.28 0.88
C HIS A 191 5.10 17.66 1.62
N PRO A 192 4.43 18.77 1.24
CA PRO A 192 3.14 19.13 1.80
C PRO A 192 2.10 18.01 1.62
N GLY A 193 1.26 17.78 2.62
CA GLY A 193 0.16 16.81 2.53
C GLY A 193 0.56 15.33 2.65
N TYR A 194 1.86 15.00 2.81
CA TYR A 194 2.26 13.61 3.09
C TYR A 194 2.18 13.29 4.59
N ALA A 195 2.84 14.08 5.45
CA ALA A 195 2.81 13.84 6.88
C ALA A 195 1.38 13.86 7.45
N GLY A 196 1.04 12.86 8.25
CA GLY A 196 -0.28 12.72 8.88
C GLY A 196 -1.25 11.84 8.10
N ILE A 197 -0.89 11.37 6.90
CA ILE A 197 -1.75 10.48 6.12
C ILE A 197 -1.49 9.02 6.50
N ALA A 198 -2.37 8.49 7.37
CA ALA A 198 -2.17 7.20 8.03
C ALA A 198 -1.90 6.03 7.07
N ALA A 199 -2.66 5.89 5.98
CA ALA A 199 -2.51 4.75 5.07
C ALA A 199 -1.15 4.74 4.36
N VAL A 200 -0.72 5.89 3.82
CA VAL A 200 0.58 6.03 3.15
C VAL A 200 1.73 5.82 4.14
N GLU A 201 1.61 6.40 5.34
CA GLU A 201 2.61 6.23 6.39
C GLU A 201 2.77 4.76 6.81
N GLN A 202 1.65 4.05 6.98
CA GLN A 202 1.67 2.62 7.29
C GLN A 202 2.31 1.80 6.17
N ALA A 203 1.98 2.11 4.90
CA ALA A 203 2.55 1.42 3.75
C ALA A 203 4.08 1.59 3.67
N VAL A 204 4.59 2.80 3.89
CA VAL A 204 6.04 3.06 3.89
C VAL A 204 6.73 2.46 5.12
N LEU A 205 6.10 2.49 6.29
CA LEU A 205 6.63 1.81 7.49
C LEU A 205 6.69 0.30 7.29
N ALA A 206 5.73 -0.31 6.60
CA ALA A 206 5.76 -1.73 6.25
C ALA A 206 6.87 -2.06 5.22
N ALA A 207 7.32 -1.08 4.43
CA ALA A 207 8.46 -1.22 3.52
C ALA A 207 9.82 -0.98 4.21
N ALA A 208 9.84 -0.40 5.43
CA ALA A 208 11.08 -0.09 6.13
C ALA A 208 11.80 -1.36 6.63
N SER A 209 13.13 -1.41 6.41
CA SER A 209 13.97 -2.57 6.71
C SER A 209 15.26 -2.23 7.48
N SER A 210 15.46 -0.97 7.86
CA SER A 210 16.65 -0.51 8.60
C SER A 210 16.29 0.50 9.70
N ALA A 211 17.19 0.64 10.69
CA ALA A 211 17.04 1.66 11.73
C ALA A 211 17.14 3.08 11.16
N GLU A 212 17.91 3.24 10.09
CA GLU A 212 18.09 4.46 9.31
C GLU A 212 16.76 4.90 8.68
N HIS A 213 15.96 3.98 8.12
CA HIS A 213 14.63 4.30 7.61
C HIS A 213 13.73 4.86 8.72
N LEU A 214 13.75 4.27 9.93
CA LEU A 214 12.97 4.77 11.07
C LEU A 214 13.41 6.18 11.48
N LYS A 215 14.72 6.44 11.48
CA LYS A 215 15.28 7.76 11.79
C LYS A 215 14.88 8.79 10.73
N SER A 216 15.02 8.46 9.45
CA SER A 216 14.63 9.31 8.32
C SER A 216 13.14 9.61 8.31
N PHE A 217 12.30 8.61 8.60
CA PHE A 217 10.85 8.76 8.73
C PHE A 217 10.43 9.57 9.97
N ARG A 218 11.36 9.76 10.93
CA ARG A 218 11.10 10.29 12.27
C ARG A 218 10.07 9.44 13.03
N PHE A 219 10.11 8.14 12.81
CA PHE A 219 9.21 7.20 13.46
C PHE A 219 9.52 7.09 14.95
N ASN A 220 8.51 7.35 15.77
CA ASN A 220 8.66 7.43 17.22
C ASN A 220 7.77 6.46 17.99
N SER A 221 6.57 6.22 17.47
CA SER A 221 5.53 5.38 18.07
C SER A 221 4.41 5.20 17.05
N LEU A 222 3.63 4.13 17.18
CA LEU A 222 2.38 3.96 16.45
C LEU A 222 1.27 4.75 17.13
N LEU A 223 0.34 5.29 16.34
CA LEU A 223 -0.95 5.76 16.83
C LEU A 223 -1.89 4.56 17.06
N SER A 224 -2.90 4.71 17.92
CA SER A 224 -3.81 3.60 18.26
C SER A 224 -4.42 2.92 17.02
N HIS A 225 -4.86 3.70 16.02
CA HIS A 225 -5.43 3.16 14.78
C HIS A 225 -4.41 2.43 13.88
N GLN A 226 -3.11 2.65 14.09
CA GLN A 226 -2.01 1.96 13.40
C GLN A 226 -1.61 0.66 14.12
N VAL A 227 -2.05 0.43 15.35
CA VAL A 227 -1.78 -0.82 16.08
C VAL A 227 -2.66 -1.93 15.50
N ARG A 228 -2.15 -2.57 14.45
CA ARG A 228 -2.80 -3.65 13.71
C ARG A 228 -1.85 -4.85 13.58
N PRO A 229 -2.37 -6.10 13.59
CA PRO A 229 -1.53 -7.30 13.52
C PRO A 229 -0.59 -7.33 12.31
N ASN A 230 -1.09 -6.96 11.12
CA ASN A 230 -0.31 -6.95 9.88
C ASN A 230 0.87 -5.97 9.93
N LEU A 231 0.64 -4.71 10.35
CA LEU A 231 1.71 -3.72 10.44
C LEU A 231 2.74 -4.11 11.51
N LEU A 232 2.30 -4.57 12.68
CA LEU A 232 3.22 -5.03 13.72
C LEU A 232 4.06 -6.22 13.25
N ALA A 233 3.47 -7.19 12.55
CA ALA A 233 4.18 -8.33 12.00
C ALA A 233 5.25 -7.88 10.97
N GLU A 234 4.92 -6.95 10.08
CA GLU A 234 5.88 -6.40 9.12
C GLU A 234 7.02 -5.65 9.82
N LEU A 235 6.71 -4.81 10.81
CA LEU A 235 7.73 -4.08 11.57
C LEU A 235 8.68 -5.03 12.32
N VAL A 236 8.13 -6.05 13.00
CA VAL A 236 8.93 -7.06 13.72
C VAL A 236 9.80 -7.85 12.73
N ARG A 237 9.24 -8.28 11.60
CA ARG A 237 9.93 -9.07 10.58
C ARG A 237 11.07 -8.29 9.92
N ASN A 238 10.82 -7.04 9.53
CA ASN A 238 11.74 -6.29 8.68
C ASN A 238 12.78 -5.52 9.50
N LEU A 239 12.43 -5.04 10.71
CA LEU A 239 13.31 -4.17 11.51
C LEU A 239 13.91 -4.88 12.73
N GLY A 240 13.30 -5.97 13.18
CA GLY A 240 13.72 -6.68 14.38
C GLY A 240 13.93 -5.72 15.55
N PRO A 241 15.04 -5.85 16.32
CA PRO A 241 15.28 -5.03 17.51
C PRO A 241 15.27 -3.51 17.29
N ALA A 242 15.49 -3.03 16.05
CA ALA A 242 15.50 -1.60 15.76
C ALA A 242 14.15 -0.89 16.06
N VAL A 243 13.03 -1.62 16.02
CA VAL A 243 11.70 -1.05 16.31
C VAL A 243 11.37 -1.02 17.81
N LEU A 244 12.16 -1.67 18.67
CA LEU A 244 11.87 -1.84 20.10
C LEU A 244 11.52 -0.51 20.78
N ARG A 245 12.36 0.53 20.58
CA ARG A 245 12.15 1.84 21.20
C ARG A 245 10.81 2.45 20.84
N ALA A 246 10.38 2.30 19.59
CA ALA A 246 9.10 2.84 19.13
C ALA A 246 7.92 2.04 19.68
N LEU A 247 8.03 0.71 19.78
CA LEU A 247 6.99 -0.13 20.40
C LEU A 247 6.84 0.15 21.90
N VAL A 248 7.93 0.38 22.63
CA VAL A 248 7.88 0.78 24.05
C VAL A 248 7.17 2.13 24.21
N ARG A 249 7.51 3.11 23.38
CA ARG A 249 6.81 4.41 23.36
C ARG A 249 5.33 4.27 23.00
N THR A 250 5.00 3.32 22.13
CA THR A 250 3.61 2.97 21.79
C THR A 250 2.88 2.40 23.00
N LEU A 251 3.49 1.47 23.75
CA LEU A 251 2.90 0.92 24.97
C LEU A 251 2.59 1.99 26.02
N ASP A 252 3.43 3.01 26.15
CA ASP A 252 3.25 4.04 27.16
C ASP A 252 2.10 5.02 26.82
N GLN A 253 1.45 4.87 25.65
CA GLN A 253 0.28 5.65 25.28
C GLN A 253 -0.98 5.23 26.07
N ARG A 254 -1.70 6.26 26.55
CA ARG A 254 -2.97 6.09 27.28
C ARG A 254 -4.15 5.75 26.37
N SER A 255 -4.04 6.02 25.07
CA SER A 255 -5.08 5.82 24.06
C SER A 255 -5.21 4.37 23.59
N LEU A 256 -4.29 3.48 23.95
CA LEU A 256 -4.40 2.07 23.57
C LEU A 256 -5.43 1.35 24.43
N ASP A 257 -6.36 0.69 23.76
CA ASP A 257 -7.23 -0.30 24.39
C ASP A 257 -6.45 -1.55 24.83
N LEU A 258 -7.12 -2.46 25.53
CA LEU A 258 -6.51 -3.67 26.06
C LEU A 258 -6.00 -4.61 24.95
N ALA A 259 -6.73 -4.73 23.84
CA ALA A 259 -6.38 -5.62 22.74
C ALA A 259 -5.17 -5.09 21.97
N GLN A 260 -5.15 -3.79 21.67
CA GLN A 260 -4.02 -3.08 21.08
C GLN A 260 -2.77 -3.21 21.96
N ARG A 261 -2.91 -3.02 23.27
CA ARG A 261 -1.80 -3.16 24.21
C ARG A 261 -1.23 -4.58 24.22
N ALA A 262 -2.10 -5.60 24.20
CA ALA A 262 -1.69 -6.99 24.11
C ALA A 262 -0.93 -7.28 22.80
N LEU A 263 -1.40 -6.75 21.66
CA LEU A 263 -0.71 -6.87 20.38
C LEU A 263 0.69 -6.25 20.39
N VAL A 264 0.86 -5.08 21.01
CA VAL A 264 2.19 -4.44 21.10
C VAL A 264 3.11 -5.24 22.02
N PHE A 265 2.62 -5.79 23.14
CA PHE A 265 3.40 -6.70 23.98
C PHE A 265 3.83 -7.96 23.23
N GLU A 266 2.93 -8.58 22.46
CA GLU A 266 3.23 -9.73 21.61
C GLU A 266 4.30 -9.40 20.56
N ALA A 267 4.17 -8.24 19.89
CA ALA A 267 5.16 -7.77 18.94
C ALA A 267 6.55 -7.58 19.58
N ILE A 268 6.63 -6.98 20.78
CA ILE A 268 7.90 -6.83 21.51
C ILE A 268 8.47 -8.20 21.90
N ALA A 269 7.64 -9.12 22.42
CA ALA A 269 8.10 -10.44 22.85
C ALA A 269 8.61 -11.30 21.68
N MET A 270 8.18 -11.01 20.45
CA MET A 270 8.64 -11.68 19.24
C MET A 270 9.97 -11.12 18.70
N LEU A 271 10.46 -9.99 19.21
CA LEU A 271 11.74 -9.43 18.80
C LEU A 271 12.90 -10.34 19.23
N PRO A 272 13.90 -10.59 18.37
CA PRO A 272 15.06 -11.39 18.72
C PRO A 272 16.06 -10.57 19.56
N SER A 273 15.63 -9.97 20.67
CA SER A 273 16.46 -9.18 21.60
C SER A 273 16.23 -9.57 23.07
N ASP A 274 17.30 -9.67 23.85
CA ASP A 274 17.22 -9.93 25.30
C ASP A 274 16.64 -8.72 26.04
N ASP A 275 16.91 -7.49 25.59
CA ASP A 275 16.30 -6.27 26.13
C ASP A 275 14.77 -6.29 25.95
N ALA A 276 14.29 -6.84 24.84
CA ALA A 276 12.86 -6.99 24.59
C ALA A 276 12.24 -8.03 25.54
N ALA A 277 12.91 -9.17 25.72
CA ALA A 277 12.46 -10.21 26.64
C ALA A 277 12.40 -9.69 28.09
N LEU A 278 13.47 -9.05 28.56
CA LEU A 278 13.55 -8.44 29.89
C LEU A 278 12.42 -7.43 30.10
N LEU A 279 12.16 -6.56 29.13
CA LEU A 279 11.12 -5.54 29.24
C LEU A 279 9.72 -6.14 29.42
N VAL A 280 9.40 -7.22 28.73
CA VAL A 280 8.09 -7.87 28.86
C VAL A 280 7.99 -8.58 30.23
N VAL A 281 9.06 -9.21 30.70
CA VAL A 281 9.12 -9.85 32.03
C VAL A 281 8.99 -8.83 33.16
N GLU A 282 9.70 -7.71 33.09
CA GLU A 282 9.62 -6.63 34.09
C GLU A 282 8.23 -5.99 34.18
N ARG A 283 7.43 -6.10 33.10
CA ARG A 283 6.07 -5.55 33.01
C ARG A 283 5.00 -6.64 33.03
N VAL A 284 5.29 -7.84 33.54
CA VAL A 284 4.35 -8.97 33.55
C VAL A 284 3.04 -8.69 34.31
N ASP A 285 3.08 -7.74 35.24
CA ASP A 285 1.92 -7.22 35.98
C ASP A 285 0.94 -6.42 35.10
N ARG A 286 1.39 -5.99 33.90
CA ARG A 286 0.57 -5.21 32.97
C ARG A 286 -0.35 -6.10 32.15
N PRO A 287 -1.59 -5.63 31.90
CA PRO A 287 -2.52 -6.37 31.05
C PRO A 287 -1.92 -6.68 29.66
N GLY A 288 -1.97 -7.95 29.26
CA GLY A 288 -1.44 -8.46 27.99
C GLY A 288 0.00 -9.00 28.06
N ALA A 289 0.84 -8.52 28.99
CA ALA A 289 2.26 -8.90 29.05
C ALA A 289 2.46 -10.39 29.35
N LEU A 290 1.75 -10.94 30.34
CA LEU A 290 1.85 -12.36 30.71
C LEU A 290 1.49 -13.31 29.55
N ALA A 291 0.50 -12.95 28.73
CA ALA A 291 0.12 -13.75 27.56
C ALA A 291 1.25 -13.75 26.50
N ALA A 292 1.85 -12.58 26.25
CA ALA A 292 2.98 -12.44 25.35
C ALA A 292 4.20 -13.26 25.81
N VAL A 293 4.55 -13.23 27.10
CA VAL A 293 5.64 -14.06 27.67
C VAL A 293 5.39 -15.54 27.40
N LYS A 294 4.17 -16.05 27.65
CA LYS A 294 3.87 -17.48 27.45
C LYS A 294 4.09 -17.91 26.01
N HIS A 295 3.61 -17.13 25.03
CA HIS A 295 3.79 -17.44 23.62
C HIS A 295 5.28 -17.36 23.22
N ALA A 296 6.00 -16.35 23.69
CA ALA A 296 7.40 -16.16 23.36
C ALA A 296 8.32 -17.20 24.02
N ALA A 297 8.05 -17.62 25.25
CA ALA A 297 8.81 -18.65 25.96
C ALA A 297 8.72 -20.03 25.27
N VAL A 298 7.57 -20.36 24.66
CA VAL A 298 7.43 -21.59 23.86
C VAL A 298 8.34 -21.54 22.63
N ARG A 299 8.47 -20.36 22.00
CA ARG A 299 9.26 -20.17 20.77
C ARG A 299 10.76 -19.96 21.04
N TYR A 300 11.09 -19.30 22.14
CA TYR A 300 12.44 -18.89 22.52
C TYR A 300 12.74 -19.23 24.00
N PRO A 301 12.72 -20.52 24.39
CA PRO A 301 12.76 -20.94 25.80
C PRO A 301 14.05 -20.62 26.54
N ARG A 302 15.11 -20.20 25.85
CA ARG A 302 16.38 -19.78 26.49
C ARG A 302 16.42 -18.30 26.84
N ARG A 303 15.43 -17.50 26.42
CA ARG A 303 15.37 -16.04 26.62
C ARG A 303 14.31 -15.61 27.64
N PHE A 304 13.38 -16.49 27.98
CA PHE A 304 12.23 -16.24 28.87
C PHE A 304 12.18 -17.28 29.98
#